data_AF-A0A961UZY2-F1
#
_entry.id   AF-A0A961UZY2-F1
#
_cell.length_a   1.000
_cell.length_b   1.000
_cell.length_c   1.000
_cell.angle_alpha   90.00
_cell.angle_beta   90.00
_cell.angle_gamma   90.00
#
_symmetry.space_group_name_H-M   'P 1'
#
loop_
_entity.id
_entity.type
_entity.pdbx_description
1 polymer ?
#
loop_
_entity_poly.entity_id
_entity_poly.type
_entity_poly.pdbx_seq_one_letter_code
_entity_poly.pdbx_strand_id
1 'polypeptide(L)' 'MSFYDALITRTAAERNEFLSIPLIRDTIQNGASRPLYVDFLTQAYHHVKHTFGELALTASLTSDEAYQDALVEY' A
#
# COMPACT_ATOMS: atom_id res chain seq x y z
N MET A 1 -14.50 -19.13 5.55
CA MET A 1 -13.71 -18.17 4.77
C MET A 1 -13.98 -16.80 5.35
N SER A 2 -12.96 -16.10 5.83
CA SER A 2 -13.10 -14.76 6.40
C SER A 2 -13.37 -13.73 5.29
N PHE A 3 -13.85 -12.54 5.65
CA PHE A 3 -13.98 -11.42 4.70
C PHE A 3 -12.61 -11.07 4.08
N TYR A 4 -11.55 -11.14 4.88
CA TYR A 4 -10.17 -10.97 4.42
C TYR A 4 -9.81 -11.98 3.32
N ASP A 5 -10.09 -13.28 3.51
CA ASP A 5 -9.82 -14.31 2.49
C ASP A 5 -10.60 -14.04 1.19
N ALA A 6 -11.83 -13.52 1.30
CA ALA A 6 -12.64 -13.14 0.16
C ALA A 6 -12.01 -11.98 -0.63
N LEU A 7 -11.48 -10.95 0.06
CA LEU A 7 -10.77 -9.84 -0.58
C LEU A 7 -9.53 -10.34 -1.32
N ILE A 8 -8.68 -11.12 -0.67
CA ILE A 8 -7.45 -11.66 -1.26
C ILE A 8 -7.75 -12.50 -2.51
N THR A 9 -8.83 -13.30 -2.47
CA THR A 9 -9.25 -14.10 -3.62
C THR A 9 -9.74 -13.22 -4.77
N ARG A 10 -10.54 -12.20 -4.47
CA ARG A 10 -11.14 -11.31 -5.48
C ARG A 10 -10.13 -10.40 -6.16
N THR A 11 -9.06 -9.99 -5.47
CA THR A 11 -8.03 -9.10 -6.02
C THR A 11 -6.79 -9.86 -6.53
N ALA A 12 -6.88 -11.18 -6.65
CA ALA A 12 -5.73 -12.02 -7.02
C ALA A 12 -5.23 -11.72 -8.43
N ALA A 13 -6.12 -11.41 -9.37
CA ALA A 13 -5.77 -11.11 -10.76
C ALA A 13 -4.97 -9.79 -10.85
N GLU A 14 -5.48 -8.73 -10.23
CA GLU A 14 -4.86 -7.40 -10.21
C GLU A 14 -3.52 -7.42 -9.48
N ARG A 15 -3.42 -8.17 -8.36
CA ARG A 15 -2.14 -8.38 -7.68
C ARG A 15 -1.13 -9.06 -8.60
N ASN A 16 -1.54 -10.11 -9.31
CA ASN A 16 -0.64 -10.82 -10.22
C ASN A 16 -0.22 -9.93 -11.40
N GLU A 17 -1.12 -9.08 -11.90
CA GLU A 17 -0.80 -8.08 -12.93
C GLU A 17 0.23 -7.05 -12.41
N PHE A 18 0.02 -6.50 -11.22
CA PHE A 18 0.96 -5.57 -10.58
C PHE A 18 2.36 -6.20 -10.41
N LEU A 19 2.41 -7.44 -9.91
CA LEU A 19 3.67 -8.19 -9.76
C LEU A 19 4.32 -8.55 -11.10
N SER A 20 3.55 -8.53 -12.19
CA SER A 20 4.08 -8.81 -13.53
C SER A 20 4.82 -7.61 -14.14
N ILE A 21 4.66 -6.40 -13.59
CA ILE A 21 5.31 -5.17 -14.06
C ILE A 21 6.83 -5.40 -14.13
N PRO A 22 7.49 -5.13 -15.28
CA PRO A 22 8.92 -5.42 -15.46
C PRO A 22 9.81 -4.82 -14.37
N LEU A 23 9.56 -3.56 -13.99
CA LEU A 23 10.31 -2.88 -12.92
C LEU A 23 10.18 -3.58 -11.57
N ILE A 24 8.97 -4.03 -11.21
CA ILE A 24 8.71 -4.75 -9.95
C ILE A 24 9.41 -6.10 -9.97
N ARG A 25 9.26 -6.85 -11.06
CA ARG A 25 9.90 -8.16 -11.23
C ARG A 25 11.42 -8.08 -11.13
N ASP A 26 12.02 -7.12 -11.84
CA ASP A 26 13.47 -6.91 -11.84
C ASP A 26 13.97 -6.51 -10.45
N THR A 27 13.29 -5.57 -9.80
CA THR A 27 13.66 -5.13 -8.44
C THR A 27 13.57 -6.26 -7.41
N ILE A 28 12.58 -7.15 -7.51
CA ILE A 28 12.46 -8.33 -6.63
C ILE A 28 13.59 -9.33 -6.88
N GLN A 29 13.97 -9.55 -8.13
CA GLN A 29 14.96 -10.56 -8.51
C GLN A 29 16.40 -10.08 -8.29
N ASN A 30 16.68 -8.83 -8.63
CA ASN A 30 18.03 -8.29 -8.76
C ASN A 30 18.32 -7.14 -7.76
N GLY A 31 17.30 -6.67 -7.04
CA GLY A 31 17.39 -5.47 -6.21
C GLY A 31 17.28 -4.17 -7.02
N ALA A 32 17.12 -3.06 -6.31
CA ALA A 32 17.11 -1.73 -6.92
C ALA A 32 18.51 -1.08 -6.88
N SER A 33 18.86 -0.35 -7.93
CA SER A 33 19.99 0.58 -7.86
C SER A 33 19.69 1.69 -6.84
N ARG A 34 20.73 2.28 -6.24
CA ARG A 34 20.57 3.40 -5.30
C ARG A 34 19.73 4.56 -5.88
N PRO A 35 19.96 5.04 -7.12
CA PRO A 35 19.12 6.09 -7.70
C PRO A 35 17.65 5.70 -7.79
N LEU A 36 17.36 4.49 -8.30
CA LEU A 36 15.98 3.99 -8.41
C LEU A 36 15.29 3.91 -7.04
N TYR A 37 16.01 3.47 -6.02
CA TYR A 37 15.46 3.40 -4.67
C TYR A 37 15.15 4.79 -4.09
N VAL A 38 16.01 5.78 -4.35
CA VAL A 38 15.75 7.18 -3.95
C VAL A 38 14.53 7.75 -4.69
N ASP A 39 14.38 7.46 -5.99
CA ASP A 39 13.21 7.88 -6.76
C ASP A 39 11.91 7.26 -6.20
N PHE A 40 11.94 5.95 -5.89
CA PHE A 40 10.82 5.27 -5.24
C PHE A 40 10.46 5.89 -3.90
N LEU A 41 11.43 6.12 -3.01
CA LEU A 41 11.20 6.74 -1.71
C LEU A 41 10.66 8.17 -1.82
N THR A 42 11.08 8.92 -2.84
CA THR A 42 10.54 10.25 -3.13
C THR A 42 9.06 10.17 -3.47
N GLN A 43 8.65 9.22 -4.33
CA GLN A 43 7.24 9.00 -4.65
C GLN A 43 6.45 8.49 -3.43
N ALA A 44 7.03 7.60 -2.62
CA ALA A 44 6.41 7.11 -1.40
C ALA A 44 6.15 8.25 -0.39
N TYR A 45 7.10 9.18 -0.23
CA TYR A 45 6.91 10.37 0.59
C TYR A 45 5.73 11.22 0.10
N HIS A 46 5.66 11.49 -1.21
CA HIS A 46 4.54 12.24 -1.78
C HIS A 46 3.21 11.52 -1.58
N HIS A 47 3.18 10.20 -1.76
CA HIS A 47 1.99 9.39 -1.51
C HIS A 47 1.48 9.57 -0.08
N VAL A 48 2.32 9.31 0.93
CA VAL A 48 1.95 9.42 2.35
C VAL A 48 1.53 10.85 2.71
N LYS A 49 2.27 11.86 2.22
CA LYS A 49 1.93 13.28 2.44
C LYS A 49 0.51 13.61 1.96
N HIS A 50 0.06 12.99 0.88
CA HIS A 50 -1.27 13.22 0.32
C HIS A 50 -2.36 12.35 0.96
N THR A 51 -2.06 11.10 1.31
CA THR A 51 -3.07 10.15 1.85
C THR A 51 -3.26 10.27 3.36
N PHE A 52 -2.28 10.72 4.13
CA PHE A 52 -2.40 10.83 5.58
C PHE A 52 -3.60 11.68 6.02
N GLY A 53 -3.89 12.79 5.34
CA GLY A 53 -5.04 13.62 5.64
C GLY A 53 -6.38 12.89 5.46
N GLU A 54 -6.48 11.99 4.47
CA GLU A 54 -7.67 11.18 4.22
C GLU A 54 -7.86 10.11 5.29
N LEU A 55 -6.76 9.51 5.77
CA LEU A 55 -6.77 8.54 6.87
C LEU A 55 -7.19 9.20 8.18
N ALA A 56 -6.60 10.36 8.51
CA ALA A 56 -6.96 11.12 9.70
C ALA A 56 -8.42 11.56 9.69
N LEU A 57 -8.94 12.00 8.53
CA LEU A 57 -10.36 12.31 8.38
C LEU A 57 -11.22 11.06 8.61
N THR A 58 -10.87 9.94 7.99
CA THR A 58 -11.61 8.67 8.13
C THR A 58 -11.66 8.21 9.58
N ALA A 59 -10.53 8.28 10.30
CA ALA A 59 -10.46 7.96 11.72
C ALA A 59 -11.41 8.84 12.56
N SER A 60 -11.54 10.12 12.23
CA SER A 60 -12.46 11.03 12.93
C SER A 60 -13.96 10.76 12.67
N LEU A 61 -14.29 10.00 11.60
CA LEU A 61 -15.68 9.75 11.17
C LEU A 61 -16.24 8.41 11.67
N THR A 62 -15.39 7.53 12.19
CA THR A 62 -15.79 6.23 12.74
C THR A 62 -15.82 6.26 14.27
N SER A 63 -16.61 5.39 14.89
CA SER A 63 -16.60 5.13 16.35
C SER A 63 -15.95 3.78 16.71
N ASP A 64 -15.39 3.08 15.73
CA ASP A 64 -14.68 1.81 15.93
C ASP A 64 -13.21 2.10 16.32
N GLU A 65 -12.89 1.96 17.60
CA GLU A 65 -11.55 2.24 18.14
C GLU A 65 -10.46 1.37 17.50
N ALA A 66 -10.74 0.09 17.23
CA ALA A 66 -9.78 -0.80 16.60
C ALA A 66 -9.47 -0.38 15.15
N TYR A 67 -10.47 0.16 14.45
CA TYR A 67 -10.28 0.69 13.12
C TYR A 67 -9.55 2.05 13.13
N GLN A 68 -9.79 2.89 14.14
CA GLN A 68 -9.03 4.13 14.33
C GLN A 68 -7.55 3.86 14.57
N ASP A 69 -7.24 2.92 15.48
CA ASP A 69 -5.86 2.52 15.78
C ASP A 69 -5.15 2.01 14.51
N ALA A 70 -5.82 1.16 13.72
CA ALA A 70 -5.27 0.65 12.46
C ALA A 70 -5.02 1.74 11.41
N LEU A 71 -5.83 2.79 11.37
CA LEU A 71 -5.64 3.93 10.45
C LEU A 71 -4.50 4.86 10.88
N VAL A 72 -4.19 4.92 12.18
CA VAL A 72 -3.08 5.70 12.73
C VAL A 72 -1.75 4.95 12.62
N GLU A 73 -1.77 3.63 12.70
CA GLU A 73 -0.58 2.78 12.54
C GLU A 73 -0.08 2.72 11.08
N TYR A 74 -0.97 2.92 10.11
CA TYR A 74 -0.64 2.96 8.67
C TYR A 74 0.30 4.12 8.31
#